data_AF-A0A2V5TT89-F1
#
_entry.id   AF-A0A2V5TT89-F1
#
_cell.length_a   1.000
_cell.length_b   1.000
_cell.length_c   1.000
_cell.angle_alpha   90.00
_cell.angle_beta   90.00
_cell.angle_gamma   90.00
#
_symmetry.space_group_name_H-M   'P 1'
#
loop_
_entity.id
_entity.type
_entity.pdbx_description
1 polymer ?
#
loop_
_entity_poly.entity_id
_entity_poly.type
_entity_poly.pdbx_seq_one_letter_code
_entity_poly.pdbx_strand_id
1 'polypeptide(L)'
;MKNGAIAIFFDRLGPYHWARLQAAARLFRVVAIETCAITREYQWERIDQPRAFDRVTLFDDVSDGRSLKRVLLRQKLAKALCEVDPAVAMIPGWATPASLIALEWCLRNQRPAVVMSESNAFDEKRYTLAELIKRIVVSSFSAGLAGGQ
;
A
#
# COMPACT_ATOMS: atom_id res chain seq x y z
N MET A 1 -5.33 9.10 -23.48
CA MET A 1 -5.17 9.21 -22.01
C MET A 1 -3.71 8.90 -21.70
N LYS A 2 -2.99 9.75 -20.95
CA LYS A 2 -1.65 9.36 -20.49
C LYS A 2 -1.82 8.15 -19.58
N ASN A 3 -1.19 7.02 -19.89
CA ASN A 3 -1.20 5.82 -19.05
C ASN A 3 -0.41 6.14 -17.77
N GLY A 4 -1.07 6.78 -16.80
CA GLY A 4 -0.48 7.12 -15.51
C GLY A 4 -0.16 5.85 -14.71
N ALA A 5 0.81 5.96 -13.81
CA ALA A 5 1.23 4.82 -13.01
C ALA A 5 0.14 4.40 -12.01
N ILE A 6 0.04 3.09 -11.76
CA ILE A 6 -0.71 2.53 -10.64
C ILE A 6 0.29 2.32 -9.50
N ALA A 7 0.12 3.07 -8.41
CA ALA A 7 0.89 2.86 -7.19
C ALA A 7 0.24 1.75 -6.36
N ILE A 8 0.99 0.72 -5.97
CA ILE A 8 0.49 -0.39 -5.16
C ILE A 8 1.32 -0.47 -3.88
N PHE A 9 0.65 -0.34 -2.74
CA PHE A 9 1.28 -0.25 -1.43
C PHE A 9 1.41 -1.64 -0.79
N PHE A 10 2.56 -1.87 -0.16
CA PHE A 10 2.82 -3.06 0.65
C PHE A 10 3.59 -2.66 1.90
N ASP A 11 3.33 -3.34 3.01
CA ASP A 11 4.20 -3.21 4.17
C ASP A 11 5.57 -3.84 3.87
N ARG A 12 5.55 -5.01 3.21
CA ARG A 12 6.72 -5.69 2.67
C ARG A 12 6.37 -6.49 1.42
N LEU A 13 7.26 -6.48 0.43
CA LEU A 13 7.16 -7.30 -0.76
C LEU A 13 7.66 -8.72 -0.49
N GLY A 14 6.74 -9.69 -0.55
CA GLY A 14 7.07 -11.11 -0.56
C GLY A 14 7.12 -11.68 -1.99
N PRO A 15 7.55 -12.95 -2.16
CA PRO A 15 7.64 -13.62 -3.46
C PRO A 15 6.31 -13.59 -4.24
N TYR A 16 5.19 -13.73 -3.53
CA TYR A 16 3.87 -13.68 -4.14
C TYR A 16 3.48 -12.28 -4.65
N HIS A 17 3.76 -11.24 -3.87
CA HIS A 17 3.55 -9.85 -4.31
C HIS A 17 4.38 -9.56 -5.55
N TRP A 18 5.63 -10.03 -5.57
CA TRP A 18 6.53 -9.89 -6.72
C TRP A 18 5.93 -10.50 -8.00
N ALA A 19 5.46 -11.75 -7.93
CA ALA A 19 4.83 -12.41 -9.07
C ALA A 19 3.59 -11.68 -9.59
N ARG A 20 2.72 -11.21 -8.69
CA ARG A 20 1.53 -10.42 -9.05
C ARG A 20 1.89 -9.08 -9.70
N LEU A 21 2.90 -8.39 -9.18
CA LEU A 21 3.39 -7.13 -9.73
C LEU A 21 4.03 -7.32 -11.10
N GLN A 22 4.82 -8.38 -11.31
CA GLN A 22 5.36 -8.75 -12.62
C GLN A 22 4.24 -8.98 -13.65
N ALA A 23 3.17 -9.67 -13.25
CA ALA A 23 2.03 -9.90 -14.13
C ALA A 23 1.28 -8.60 -14.44
N ALA A 24 0.99 -7.78 -13.43
CA ALA A 24 0.31 -6.49 -13.60
C ALA A 24 1.10 -5.52 -14.47
N ALA A 25 2.43 -5.52 -14.35
CA ALA A 25 3.34 -4.67 -15.11
C ALA A 25 3.34 -4.94 -16.62
N ARG A 26 2.84 -6.11 -17.05
CA ARG A 26 2.64 -6.41 -18.49
C ARG A 26 1.49 -5.63 -19.10
N LEU A 27 0.56 -5.14 -18.27
CA LEU A 27 -0.68 -4.48 -18.70
C LEU A 27 -0.67 -2.99 -18.35
N PHE A 28 -0.01 -2.63 -17.23
CA PHE A 28 -0.02 -1.28 -16.69
C PHE A 28 1.38 -0.84 -16.29
N ARG A 29 1.61 0.47 -16.24
CA ARG A 29 2.78 1.01 -15.54
C ARG A 29 2.56 0.87 -14.04
N VAL A 30 3.31 0.00 -13.38
CA VAL A 30 3.16 -0.29 -11.96
C VAL A 30 4.32 0.27 -11.16
N VAL A 31 4.01 0.92 -10.04
CA VAL A 31 4.99 1.34 -9.04
C VAL A 31 4.63 0.69 -7.71
N ALA A 32 5.48 -0.18 -7.22
CA ALA A 32 5.34 -0.76 -5.89
C ALA A 32 5.93 0.19 -4.84
N ILE A 33 5.12 0.64 -3.89
CA ILE A 33 5.56 1.44 -2.75
C ILE A 33 5.59 0.53 -1.53
N GLU A 34 6.78 0.26 -1.04
CA GLU A 34 7.03 -0.61 0.11
C GLU A 34 7.40 0.24 1.33
N THR A 35 6.74 0.00 2.48
CA THR A 35 7.07 0.74 3.69
C THR A 35 8.42 0.29 4.26
N CYS A 36 8.69 -1.01 4.36
CA CYS A 36 9.96 -1.53 4.89
C CYS A 36 10.48 -2.73 4.09
N ALA A 37 11.77 -2.73 3.75
CA ALA A 37 12.39 -3.82 2.97
C ALA A 37 12.70 -5.10 3.78
N ILE A 38 12.85 -5.00 5.10
CA ILE A 38 13.25 -6.10 5.99
C ILE A 38 12.22 -6.21 7.13
N THR A 39 11.80 -7.40 7.54
CA THR A 39 11.14 -7.64 8.85
C THR A 39 11.74 -8.89 9.49
N ARG A 40 12.05 -8.85 10.80
CA ARG A 40 12.63 -10.00 11.54
C ARG A 40 11.71 -11.23 11.57
N GLU A 41 10.41 -11.04 11.38
CA GLU A 41 9.39 -12.10 11.47
C GLU A 41 9.33 -13.02 10.24
N TYR A 42 9.90 -12.61 9.11
CA TYR A 42 9.89 -13.43 7.90
C TYR A 42 11.24 -13.32 7.16
N GLN A 43 12.01 -14.39 7.08
CA GLN A 43 13.35 -14.37 6.46
C GLN A 43 13.31 -14.46 4.92
N TRP A 44 12.39 -13.79 4.24
CA TRP A 44 12.42 -13.74 2.77
C TRP A 44 13.61 -12.90 2.29
N GLU A 45 14.53 -13.51 1.54
CA GLU A 45 15.66 -12.84 0.91
C GLU A 45 15.19 -11.71 -0.03
N ARG A 46 16.02 -10.68 -0.16
CA ARG A 46 15.78 -9.57 -1.09
C ARG A 46 15.71 -10.14 -2.51
N ILE A 47 14.57 -9.95 -3.16
CA ILE A 47 14.36 -10.44 -4.53
C ILE A 47 15.08 -9.50 -5.50
N ASP A 48 16.30 -9.86 -5.91
CA ASP A 48 17.07 -9.18 -6.97
C ASP A 48 16.81 -9.80 -8.35
N GLN A 49 15.52 -9.99 -8.68
CA GLN A 49 15.10 -10.45 -10.01
C GLN A 49 14.89 -9.26 -10.96
N PRO A 50 14.97 -9.48 -12.29
CA PRO A 50 14.55 -8.49 -13.27
C PRO A 50 13.09 -8.07 -13.01
N ARG A 51 12.87 -6.77 -12.78
CA ARG A 51 11.56 -6.19 -12.49
C ARG A 51 11.01 -5.47 -13.72
N ALA A 52 9.76 -5.77 -14.07
CA ALA A 52 8.98 -5.05 -15.06
C ALA A 52 8.26 -3.82 -14.46
N PHE A 53 8.39 -3.61 -13.15
CA PHE A 53 7.77 -2.52 -12.39
C PHE A 53 8.82 -1.72 -11.61
N ASP A 54 8.48 -0.47 -11.27
CA ASP A 54 9.32 0.37 -10.42
C ASP A 54 9.06 0.04 -8.94
N ARG A 55 10.09 0.09 -8.09
CA ARG A 55 9.97 -0.10 -6.64
C ARG A 55 10.51 1.11 -5.92
N VAL A 56 9.72 1.64 -4.99
CA VAL A 56 10.10 2.68 -4.03
C VAL A 56 10.00 2.08 -2.64
N THR A 57 11.11 2.01 -1.93
CA THR A 57 11.17 1.57 -0.53
C THR A 57 11.33 2.80 0.36
N LEU A 58 10.47 2.96 1.36
CA LEU A 58 10.50 4.13 2.25
C LEU A 58 11.59 4.01 3.33
N PHE A 59 11.86 2.79 3.80
CA PHE A 59 12.85 2.49 4.84
C PHE A 59 13.63 1.20 4.51
N ASP A 60 14.96 1.26 4.62
CA ASP A 60 15.86 0.18 4.20
C ASP A 60 16.00 -0.95 5.24
N ASP A 61 15.79 -0.68 6.53
CA ASP A 61 15.85 -1.68 7.61
C ASP A 61 14.76 -1.49 8.70
N VAL A 62 14.44 -2.57 9.42
CA VAL A 62 13.53 -2.63 10.59
C VAL A 62 14.00 -1.74 11.73
N SER A 63 15.31 -1.52 11.85
CA SER A 63 15.89 -0.65 12.87
C SER A 63 15.43 0.79 12.70
N ASP A 64 15.24 1.25 11.46
CA ASP A 64 14.55 2.51 11.16
C ASP A 64 13.07 2.41 11.51
N GLY A 65 12.44 1.23 11.31
CA GLY A 65 11.02 0.94 11.43
C GLY A 65 10.39 0.91 12.84
N ARG A 66 11.11 0.53 13.90
CA ARG A 66 10.51 0.28 15.23
C ARG A 66 10.14 1.53 16.03
N SER A 67 10.75 2.68 15.74
CA SER A 67 10.46 3.96 16.39
C SER A 67 10.24 5.09 15.39
N LEU A 68 9.61 4.79 14.25
CA LEU A 68 9.28 5.81 13.26
C LEU A 68 8.30 6.81 13.85
N LYS A 69 8.75 8.06 14.02
CA LYS A 69 7.83 9.17 14.26
C LYS A 69 6.88 9.26 13.07
N ARG A 70 5.57 9.28 13.31
CA ARG A 70 4.52 9.40 12.27
C ARG A 70 4.79 10.54 11.27
N VAL A 71 5.46 11.60 11.73
CA VAL A 71 5.90 12.74 10.92
C VAL A 71 6.85 12.31 9.79
N LEU A 72 7.86 11.47 10.09
CA LEU A 72 8.83 11.02 9.09
C LEU A 72 8.19 10.10 8.06
N LEU A 73 7.35 9.15 8.50
CA LEU A 73 6.57 8.30 7.60
C LEU A 73 5.73 9.16 6.64
N ARG A 74 5.03 10.16 7.19
CA ARG A 74 4.22 11.08 6.39
C ARG A 74 5.03 11.83 5.35
N GLN A 75 6.20 12.37 5.74
CA GLN A 75 7.08 13.10 4.83
C GLN A 75 7.59 12.20 3.70
N LYS A 76 8.12 11.01 4.03
CA LYS A 76 8.63 10.08 3.03
C LYS A 76 7.54 9.59 2.08
N LEU A 77 6.38 9.22 2.61
CA LEU A 77 5.26 8.71 1.82
C LEU A 77 4.67 9.80 0.92
N ALA A 78 4.51 11.03 1.43
CA ALA A 78 4.08 12.16 0.61
C ALA A 78 5.09 12.50 -0.49
N LYS A 79 6.39 12.47 -0.19
CA LYS A 79 7.44 12.68 -1.19
C LYS A 79 7.36 11.62 -2.30
N ALA A 80 7.31 10.34 -1.92
CA ALA A 80 7.20 9.24 -2.87
C ALA A 80 5.95 9.37 -3.76
N LEU A 81 4.79 9.69 -3.17
CA LEU A 81 3.55 9.88 -3.92
C LEU A 81 3.59 11.10 -4.86
N CYS A 82 4.22 12.21 -4.45
CA CYS A 82 4.42 13.37 -5.32
C CYS A 82 5.36 13.06 -6.49
N GLU A 83 6.41 12.27 -6.27
CA GLU A 83 7.36 11.87 -7.33
C GLU A 83 6.73 10.87 -8.30
N VAL A 84 5.92 9.94 -7.80
CA VAL A 84 5.22 8.94 -8.61
C VAL A 84 4.03 9.53 -9.37
N ASP A 85 3.33 10.47 -8.76
CA ASP A 85 2.07 11.06 -9.22
C ASP A 85 1.09 10.02 -9.79
N PRO A 86 0.62 9.07 -8.98
CA PRO A 86 -0.13 7.93 -9.49
C PRO A 86 -1.50 8.34 -10.02
N ALA A 87 -1.91 7.69 -11.11
CA ALA A 87 -3.28 7.78 -11.60
C ALA A 87 -4.28 7.10 -10.65
N VAL A 88 -3.85 6.02 -9.98
CA VAL A 88 -4.60 5.27 -8.97
C VAL A 88 -3.63 4.78 -7.89
N ALA A 89 -4.03 4.85 -6.62
CA ALA A 89 -3.33 4.23 -5.50
C ALA A 89 -4.10 3.02 -4.97
N MET A 90 -3.46 1.85 -4.91
CA MET A 90 -3.98 0.63 -4.31
C MET A 90 -3.40 0.45 -2.90
N ILE A 91 -4.25 0.54 -1.88
CA ILE A 91 -3.83 0.65 -0.47
C ILE A 91 -4.26 -0.62 0.30
N PRO A 92 -3.35 -1.31 1.01
CA PRO A 92 -3.69 -2.51 1.78
C PRO A 92 -4.44 -2.11 3.06
N GLY A 93 -5.75 -2.35 3.07
CA GLY A 93 -6.63 -2.07 4.19
C GLY A 93 -6.54 -0.64 4.72
N TRP A 94 -6.86 -0.49 6.01
CA TRP A 94 -6.87 0.81 6.72
C TRP A 94 -6.34 0.71 8.16
N ALA A 95 -5.81 -0.44 8.56
CA ALA A 95 -5.36 -0.68 9.94
C ALA A 95 -4.00 -0.04 10.27
N THR A 96 -3.21 0.33 9.26
CA THR A 96 -1.86 0.86 9.45
C THR A 96 -1.80 2.39 9.27
N PRO A 97 -0.88 3.09 9.96
CA PRO A 97 -0.64 4.50 9.72
C PRO A 97 -0.27 4.82 8.27
N ALA A 98 0.47 3.91 7.60
CA ALA A 98 0.86 4.09 6.21
C ALA A 98 -0.37 4.14 5.29
N SER A 99 -1.32 3.22 5.47
CA SER A 99 -2.56 3.18 4.69
C SER A 99 -3.42 4.43 4.88
N LEU A 100 -3.57 4.91 6.12
CA LEU A 100 -4.33 6.13 6.42
C LEU A 100 -3.66 7.39 5.85
N ILE A 101 -2.34 7.50 5.93
CA ILE A 101 -1.60 8.63 5.36
C ILE A 101 -1.70 8.61 3.83
N ALA A 102 -1.58 7.43 3.20
CA ALA A 102 -1.73 7.28 1.76
C ALA A 102 -3.12 7.70 1.29
N LEU A 103 -4.18 7.24 2.00
CA LEU A 103 -5.56 7.64 1.71
C LEU A 103 -5.74 9.15 1.84
N GLU A 104 -5.24 9.75 2.92
CA GLU A 104 -5.32 11.19 3.14
C GLU A 104 -4.61 11.97 2.03
N TRP A 105 -3.43 11.53 1.58
CA TRP A 105 -2.74 12.14 0.44
C TRP A 105 -3.58 12.04 -0.83
N CYS A 106 -4.18 10.88 -1.10
CA CYS A 106 -5.03 10.68 -2.27
C CYS A 106 -6.23 11.64 -2.28
N LEU A 107 -6.92 11.76 -1.14
CA LEU A 107 -8.05 12.68 -0.97
C LEU A 107 -7.64 14.14 -1.22
N ARG A 108 -6.50 14.57 -0.65
CA ARG A 108 -6.00 15.94 -0.80
C ARG A 108 -5.57 16.28 -2.24
N ASN A 109 -5.04 15.30 -2.96
CA ASN A 109 -4.53 15.47 -4.33
C ASN A 109 -5.51 15.00 -5.41
N GLN A 110 -6.76 14.70 -5.02
CA GLN A 110 -7.81 14.21 -5.93
C GLN A 110 -7.37 12.99 -6.75
N ARG A 111 -6.58 12.09 -6.13
CA ARG A 111 -6.20 10.82 -6.72
C ARG A 111 -7.14 9.72 -6.24
N PRO A 112 -7.69 8.88 -7.12
CA PRO A 112 -8.54 7.78 -6.71
C PRO A 112 -7.74 6.75 -5.89
N ALA A 113 -8.28 6.38 -4.75
CA ALA A 113 -7.74 5.35 -3.87
C ALA A 113 -8.62 4.10 -3.96
N VAL A 114 -7.99 2.94 -4.09
CA VAL A 114 -8.65 1.62 -4.07
C VAL A 114 -8.16 0.87 -2.85
N VAL A 115 -9.07 0.42 -2.00
CA VAL A 115 -8.71 -0.42 -0.85
C VAL A 115 -8.52 -1.86 -1.33
N MET A 116 -7.41 -2.48 -0.96
CA MET A 116 -7.19 -3.92 -1.09
C MET A 116 -7.48 -4.56 0.27
N SER A 117 -8.47 -5.45 0.33
CA SER A 117 -8.92 -6.05 1.58
C SER A 117 -8.93 -7.57 1.46
N GLU A 118 -8.07 -8.22 2.24
CA GLU A 118 -8.11 -9.66 2.47
C GLU A 118 -8.58 -9.88 3.90
N SER A 119 -9.88 -9.67 4.13
CA SER A 119 -10.50 -9.85 5.45
C SER A 119 -11.49 -10.99 5.35
N ASN A 120 -11.24 -12.08 6.06
CA ASN A 120 -12.21 -13.16 6.21
C ASN A 120 -13.36 -12.71 7.13
N ALA A 121 -14.59 -13.12 6.83
CA ALA A 121 -15.79 -12.75 7.58
C ALA A 121 -15.80 -13.19 9.07
N PHE A 122 -14.77 -13.91 9.50
CA PHE A 122 -14.64 -14.57 10.80
C PHE A 122 -13.59 -13.93 11.74
N ASP A 123 -12.80 -12.94 11.30
CA ASP A 123 -11.54 -12.62 12.00
C ASP A 123 -11.59 -11.56 13.11
N GLU A 124 -12.70 -10.85 13.34
CA GLU A 124 -12.76 -9.94 14.50
C GLU A 124 -14.12 -9.90 15.20
N LYS A 125 -14.07 -9.76 16.53
CA LYS A 125 -15.23 -9.42 17.36
C LYS A 125 -15.81 -8.09 16.87
N ARG A 126 -17.06 -8.12 16.44
CA ARG A 126 -17.76 -6.97 15.84
C ARG A 126 -18.07 -5.92 16.92
N TYR A 127 -17.28 -4.85 16.97
CA TYR A 127 -17.57 -3.68 17.78
C TYR A 127 -18.30 -2.63 16.93
N THR A 128 -19.50 -2.21 17.35
CA THR A 128 -20.36 -1.27 16.59
C THR A 128 -19.69 0.07 16.31
N LEU A 129 -18.86 0.57 17.23
CA LEU A 129 -18.07 1.79 17.04
C LEU A 129 -16.95 1.61 16.00
N ALA A 130 -16.30 0.45 16.00
CA ALA A 130 -15.26 0.12 15.01
C ALA A 130 -15.85 0.00 13.60
N GLU A 131 -17.06 -0.53 13.47
CA GLU A 131 -17.78 -0.59 12.19
C GLU A 131 -18.19 0.80 11.65
N LEU A 132 -18.50 1.76 12.53
CA LEU A 132 -18.79 3.13 12.10
C LEU A 132 -17.53 3.83 11.55
N ILE A 133 -16.40 3.70 12.26
CA ILE A 133 -15.09 4.22 11.80
C ILE A 133 -14.71 3.56 10.48
N LYS A 134 -14.85 2.23 10.39
CA LYS A 134 -14.61 1.48 9.16
C LYS A 134 -15.47 1.98 8.01
N ARG A 135 -16.78 2.23 8.23
CA ARG A 135 -17.67 2.76 7.20
C ARG A 135 -17.22 4.13 6.69
N ILE A 136 -16.81 5.03 7.59
CA ILE A 136 -16.29 6.36 7.20
C ILE A 136 -15.03 6.20 6.35
N VAL A 137 -14.07 5.41 6.81
CA VAL A 137 -12.81 5.20 6.11
C VAL A 137 -13.01 4.51 4.76
N VAL A 138 -13.81 3.44 4.71
CA VAL A 138 -14.13 2.72 3.46
C VAL A 138 -14.88 3.60 2.47
N SER A 139 -15.80 4.46 2.93
CA SER A 139 -16.51 5.41 2.06
C SER A 139 -15.61 6.48 1.42
N SER A 140 -14.38 6.64 1.92
CA SER A 140 -13.38 7.55 1.36
C SER A 140 -12.60 6.93 0.20
N PHE A 141 -12.74 5.62 -0.05
CA PHE A 141 -12.15 4.95 -1.19
C PHE A 141 -13.07 5.00 -2.41
N SER A 142 -12.48 5.07 -3.59
CA SER A 142 -13.20 5.06 -4.87
C SER A 142 -13.68 3.67 -5.27
N ALA A 143 -12.98 2.62 -4.84
CA ALA A 143 -13.35 1.22 -5.07
C ALA A 143 -12.68 0.28 -4.04
N GLY A 144 -13.07 -0.99 -4.05
CA GLY A 144 -12.44 -2.04 -3.26
C GLY A 144 -12.09 -3.26 -4.10
N LEU A 145 -10.92 -3.85 -3.84
CA LEU A 145 -10.47 -5.15 -4.34
C LEU A 145 -10.47 -6.14 -3.18
N ALA A 146 -11.34 -7.15 -3.23
CA ALA A 146 -11.44 -8.20 -2.23
C ALA A 146 -10.80 -9.51 -2.73
N GLY A 147 -10.31 -10.33 -1.80
CA GLY A 147 -9.87 -11.70 -2.11
C GLY A 147 -11.00 -12.56 -2.68
N GLY A 148 -10.67 -13.48 -3.58
CA GLY A 148 -11.60 -14.51 -4.06
C GLY A 148 -11.83 -15.61 -3.01
N GLN A 149 -12.92 -16.37 -3.15
CA GLN A 149 -13.21 -17.55 -2.33
C GLN A 149 -12.37 -18.76 -2.78
#